data_AF-A0A2E6YQ38-F1
#
_entry.id   AF-A0A2E6YQ38-F1
#
_cell.length_a   1.000
_cell.length_b   1.000
_cell.length_c   1.000
_cell.angle_alpha   90.00
_cell.angle_beta   90.00
_cell.angle_gamma   90.00
#
_symmetry.space_group_name_H-M   'P 1'
#
loop_
_entity.id
_entity.type
_entity.pdbx_description
1 polymer ?
#
loop_
_entity_poly.entity_id
_entity_poly.type
_entity_poly.pdbx_seq_one_letter_code
_entity_poly.pdbx_strand_id
1 'polypeptide(L)'
;MLGRDEMIYRQLESHKIEEMLIISPSIAPIFQDHDSYDLERLLDIYVGVPVGVAGQTGLSQLCHLAELGCIERFCFSGKLHRDRSPELEFVMRNCGRQAIVGLIPFLVDANLSVSTLSPNHLEFTPLTLEHVTKAYDLCDEVIFQDIMAYGSRDCFHIDQISPFVLWPNRTILNGGIGADQAQSFMNLGVAALYLDNLAFHSDRNC
;
A
#
# COMPACT_ATOMS: atom_id res chain seq x y z
N MET A 1 -5.62 24.08 0.84
CA MET A 1 -6.35 23.93 -0.42
C MET A 1 -5.33 23.61 -1.51
N LEU A 2 -4.98 22.33 -1.68
CA LEU A 2 -4.05 21.89 -2.73
C LEU A 2 -4.78 21.97 -4.07
N GLY A 3 -4.11 22.51 -5.09
CA GLY A 3 -4.64 22.61 -6.44
C GLY A 3 -4.96 21.22 -7.00
N ARG A 4 -6.26 20.91 -7.00
CA ARG A 4 -7.04 19.87 -7.72
C ARG A 4 -6.31 18.55 -7.96
N ASP A 5 -6.79 17.47 -7.36
CA ASP A 5 -6.31 16.08 -7.51
C ASP A 5 -5.97 15.70 -8.96
N GLU A 6 -6.67 16.27 -9.95
CA GLU A 6 -6.34 16.21 -11.38
C GLU A 6 -4.87 16.55 -11.71
N MET A 7 -4.30 17.56 -11.05
CA MET A 7 -2.91 17.97 -11.25
C MET A 7 -1.93 16.94 -10.69
N ILE A 8 -2.27 16.30 -9.57
CA ILE A 8 -1.49 15.18 -9.01
C ILE A 8 -1.55 14.00 -9.97
N TYR A 9 -2.73 13.66 -10.47
CA TYR A 9 -2.89 12.54 -11.41
C TYR A 9 -2.16 12.80 -12.73
N ARG A 10 -2.30 13.99 -13.32
CA ARG A 10 -1.54 14.35 -14.53
C ARG A 10 -0.03 14.29 -14.31
N GLN A 11 0.45 14.68 -13.13
CA GLN A 11 1.87 14.57 -12.81
C GLN A 11 2.29 13.11 -12.73
N LEU A 12 1.53 12.26 -12.02
CA LEU A 12 1.81 10.82 -11.93
C LEU A 12 1.73 10.13 -13.29
N GLU A 13 0.72 10.42 -14.09
CA GLU A 13 0.56 9.91 -15.46
C GLU A 13 1.74 10.30 -16.36
N SER A 14 2.31 11.51 -16.19
CA SER A 14 3.51 11.94 -16.92
C SER A 14 4.74 11.09 -16.61
N HIS A 15 4.77 10.44 -15.43
CA HIS A 15 5.79 9.47 -15.03
C HIS A 15 5.48 8.04 -15.50
N LYS A 16 4.40 7.83 -16.27
CA LYS A 16 3.95 6.53 -16.79
C LYS A 16 3.75 5.51 -15.66
N ILE A 17 3.18 5.93 -14.55
CA ILE A 17 2.74 4.98 -13.52
C ILE A 17 1.74 4.00 -14.14
N GLU A 18 1.75 2.76 -13.66
CA GLU A 18 0.83 1.71 -14.11
C GLU A 18 -0.34 1.52 -13.13
N GLU A 19 -0.20 2.02 -11.91
CA GLU A 19 -1.19 1.92 -10.84
C GLU A 19 -0.97 3.05 -9.83
N MET A 20 -2.05 3.45 -9.16
CA MET A 20 -2.02 4.45 -8.09
C MET A 20 -2.63 3.91 -6.80
N LEU A 21 -1.91 4.00 -5.69
CA LEU A 21 -2.44 3.71 -4.35
C LEU A 21 -2.72 5.01 -3.59
N ILE A 22 -3.96 5.24 -3.18
CA ILE A 22 -4.36 6.33 -2.29
C ILE A 22 -4.41 5.80 -0.86
N ILE A 23 -3.59 6.36 0.02
CA ILE A 23 -3.61 6.03 1.45
C ILE A 23 -4.38 7.11 2.20
N SER A 24 -5.54 6.75 2.76
CA SER A 24 -6.35 7.63 3.60
C SER A 24 -6.05 7.37 5.09
N PRO A 25 -5.14 8.14 5.72
CA PRO A 25 -4.71 7.89 7.08
C PRO A 25 -5.86 8.10 8.06
N SER A 26 -5.82 7.34 9.16
CA SER A 26 -6.93 7.27 10.10
C SER A 26 -6.62 7.71 11.52
N ILE A 27 -5.32 7.86 11.83
CA ILE A 27 -4.84 8.31 13.14
C ILE A 27 -3.71 9.30 12.88
N ALA A 28 -4.00 10.59 12.99
CA ALA A 28 -2.98 11.58 13.27
C ALA A 28 -2.89 11.75 14.80
N PRO A 29 -1.69 11.83 15.39
CA PRO A 29 -1.53 12.03 16.84
C PRO A 29 -1.96 13.43 17.32
N ILE A 30 -2.75 14.20 16.57
CA ILE A 30 -3.02 15.61 16.84
C ILE A 30 -4.50 15.96 16.57
N PHE A 31 -5.36 15.65 17.55
CA PHE A 31 -6.56 16.41 17.97
C PHE A 31 -7.37 17.25 16.95
N GLN A 32 -7.66 16.77 15.74
CA GLN A 32 -8.69 17.37 14.88
C GLN A 32 -9.48 16.26 14.17
N ASP A 33 -10.80 16.43 14.08
CA ASP A 33 -11.64 15.67 13.17
C ASP A 33 -11.06 15.87 11.76
N HIS A 34 -10.37 14.85 11.26
CA HIS A 34 -9.86 14.87 9.90
C HIS A 34 -10.97 14.40 8.98
N ASP A 35 -11.33 15.25 8.02
CA ASP A 35 -12.11 14.83 6.86
C ASP A 35 -11.29 13.75 6.14
N SER A 36 -11.81 12.52 6.10
CA SER A 36 -11.22 11.48 5.26
C SER A 36 -11.14 11.99 3.82
N TYR A 37 -10.12 11.55 3.07
CA TYR A 37 -10.04 11.92 1.66
C TYR A 37 -11.35 11.55 0.95
N ASP A 38 -11.97 12.53 0.31
CA ASP A 38 -13.20 12.35 -0.43
C ASP A 38 -12.88 11.65 -1.76
N LEU A 39 -12.98 10.32 -1.72
CA LEU A 39 -12.73 9.43 -2.86
C LEU A 39 -13.75 9.63 -3.99
N GLU A 40 -14.92 10.24 -3.75
CA GLU A 40 -15.89 10.53 -4.82
C GLU A 40 -15.37 11.55 -5.82
N ARG A 41 -14.41 12.39 -5.41
CA ARG A 41 -13.74 13.36 -6.29
C ARG A 41 -12.99 12.68 -7.45
N LEU A 42 -12.71 11.38 -7.33
CA LEU A 42 -12.18 10.56 -8.43
C LEU A 42 -13.17 10.40 -9.58
N LEU A 43 -14.49 10.46 -9.33
CA LEU A 43 -15.52 10.32 -10.37
C LEU A 43 -15.49 11.47 -11.37
N ASP A 44 -15.07 12.66 -10.91
CA ASP A 44 -14.98 13.85 -11.72
C ASP A 44 -13.67 13.91 -12.54
N ILE A 45 -12.76 12.96 -12.34
CA ILE A 45 -11.45 12.94 -12.98
C ILE A 45 -11.25 11.64 -13.75
N TYR A 46 -10.85 11.74 -15.00
CA TYR A 46 -10.43 10.56 -15.75
C TYR A 46 -9.09 10.06 -15.20
N VAL A 47 -9.10 8.85 -14.63
CA VAL A 47 -7.88 8.13 -14.21
C VAL A 47 -7.70 6.94 -15.14
N GLY A 48 -6.65 6.95 -15.95
CA GLY A 48 -6.39 5.92 -16.97
C GLY A 48 -5.69 4.66 -16.45
N VAL A 49 -5.45 4.58 -15.14
CA VAL A 49 -4.74 3.47 -14.47
C VAL A 49 -5.59 2.96 -13.30
N PRO A 50 -5.44 1.69 -12.89
CA PRO A 50 -6.12 1.18 -11.70
C PRO A 50 -5.79 2.01 -10.46
N VAL A 51 -6.82 2.21 -9.63
CA VAL A 51 -6.77 2.95 -8.37
C VAL A 51 -7.01 2.00 -7.20
N GLY A 52 -6.01 1.93 -6.33
CA GLY A 52 -6.08 1.28 -5.05
C GLY A 52 -6.38 2.26 -3.91
N VAL A 53 -7.00 1.77 -2.85
CA VAL A 53 -7.17 2.52 -1.59
C VAL A 53 -6.70 1.70 -0.40
N ALA A 54 -5.98 2.34 0.52
CA ALA A 54 -5.62 1.83 1.83
C ALA A 54 -6.11 2.77 2.94
N GLY A 55 -6.27 2.25 4.16
CA GLY A 55 -6.64 3.05 5.35
C GLY A 55 -8.01 2.70 5.93
N GLN A 56 -8.63 3.64 6.65
CA GLN A 56 -9.94 3.40 7.27
C GLN A 56 -11.05 3.40 6.22
N THR A 57 -11.27 2.25 5.58
CA THR A 57 -12.49 1.97 4.83
C THR A 57 -13.37 1.06 5.69
N GLY A 58 -14.34 1.65 6.37
CA GLY A 58 -15.40 0.88 7.03
C GLY A 58 -16.21 0.10 6.00
N LEU A 59 -16.96 -0.93 6.43
CA LEU A 59 -17.77 -1.73 5.50
C LEU A 59 -18.72 -0.86 4.65
N SER A 60 -19.38 0.14 5.25
CA SER A 60 -20.27 1.06 4.53
C SER A 60 -19.56 1.82 3.43
N GLN A 61 -18.35 2.33 3.70
CA GLN A 61 -17.56 3.04 2.72
C GLN A 61 -17.04 2.10 1.63
N LEU A 62 -16.64 0.87 1.97
CA LEU A 62 -16.25 -0.12 0.97
C LEU A 62 -17.40 -0.47 0.03
N CYS A 63 -18.61 -0.66 0.56
CA CYS A 63 -19.80 -0.87 -0.25
C CYS A 63 -20.00 0.27 -1.24
N HIS A 64 -19.95 1.50 -0.73
CA HIS A 64 -20.10 2.71 -1.54
C HIS A 64 -19.04 2.81 -2.64
N LEU A 65 -17.76 2.63 -2.31
CA LEU A 65 -16.67 2.68 -3.29
C LEU A 65 -16.76 1.58 -4.35
N ALA A 66 -17.18 0.37 -3.95
CA ALA A 66 -17.39 -0.73 -4.88
C ALA A 66 -18.57 -0.46 -5.84
N GLU A 67 -19.62 0.20 -5.38
CA GLU A 67 -20.76 0.61 -6.23
C GLU A 67 -20.38 1.73 -7.21
N LEU A 68 -19.53 2.66 -6.78
CA LEU A 68 -19.04 3.76 -7.63
C LEU A 68 -18.15 3.27 -8.78
N GLY A 69 -17.42 2.17 -8.58
CA GLY A 69 -16.57 1.57 -9.61
C GLY A 69 -15.34 2.40 -10.00
N CYS A 70 -14.99 3.42 -9.21
CA CYS A 70 -13.77 4.22 -9.39
C CYS A 70 -12.54 3.66 -8.66
N ILE A 71 -12.72 2.55 -7.93
CA ILE A 71 -11.70 1.85 -7.16
C ILE A 71 -11.66 0.40 -7.61
N GLU A 72 -10.51 -0.06 -8.08
CA GLU A 72 -10.29 -1.44 -8.49
C GLU A 72 -9.58 -2.27 -7.43
N ARG A 73 -8.85 -1.63 -6.50
CA ARG A 73 -8.03 -2.33 -5.50
C ARG A 73 -8.28 -1.84 -4.07
N PHE A 74 -8.45 -2.77 -3.15
CA PHE A 74 -8.71 -2.52 -1.74
C PHE A 74 -7.57 -3.13 -0.93
N CYS A 75 -6.84 -2.26 -0.23
CA CYS A 75 -5.65 -2.60 0.51
C CYS A 75 -5.96 -2.79 2.00
N PHE A 76 -5.58 -3.95 2.54
CA PHE A 76 -5.87 -4.37 3.90
C PHE A 76 -4.59 -4.66 4.67
N SER A 77 -4.43 -4.07 5.86
CA SER A 77 -3.35 -4.40 6.80
C SER A 77 -3.87 -5.15 8.02
N GLY A 78 -4.30 -4.46 9.08
CA GLY A 78 -4.70 -5.09 10.34
C GLY A 78 -5.87 -6.06 10.22
N LYS A 79 -6.75 -5.83 9.24
CA LYS A 79 -7.89 -6.71 8.95
C LYS A 79 -7.46 -8.09 8.45
N LEU A 80 -6.24 -8.26 7.92
CA LEU A 80 -5.70 -9.56 7.49
C LEU A 80 -5.51 -10.54 8.65
N HIS A 81 -5.29 -10.03 9.86
CA HIS A 81 -5.04 -10.88 11.02
C HIS A 81 -6.33 -11.45 11.63
N ARG A 82 -7.50 -10.89 11.29
CA ARG A 82 -8.79 -11.33 11.82
C ARG A 82 -9.28 -12.57 11.06
N ASP A 83 -9.69 -13.59 11.80
CA ASP A 83 -10.22 -14.82 11.20
C ASP A 83 -11.54 -14.61 10.45
N ARG A 84 -12.28 -13.55 10.80
CA ARG A 84 -13.48 -13.09 10.09
C ARG A 84 -13.46 -11.57 9.97
N SER A 85 -13.30 -11.09 8.75
CA SER A 85 -13.33 -9.66 8.40
C SER A 85 -14.50 -9.45 7.43
N PRO A 86 -15.62 -8.87 7.89
CA PRO A 86 -16.77 -8.57 7.04
C PRO A 86 -16.39 -7.79 5.77
N GLU A 87 -15.40 -6.91 5.89
CA GLU A 87 -14.86 -6.12 4.79
C GLU A 87 -14.12 -6.97 3.75
N LEU A 88 -13.24 -7.88 4.19
CA LEU A 88 -12.55 -8.79 3.28
C LEU A 88 -13.55 -9.72 2.60
N GLU A 89 -14.51 -10.26 3.35
CA GLU A 89 -15.57 -11.12 2.79
C GLU A 89 -16.42 -10.36 1.77
N PHE A 90 -16.74 -9.09 2.05
CA PHE A 90 -17.50 -8.24 1.13
C PHE A 90 -16.73 -8.03 -0.19
N VAL A 91 -15.48 -7.57 -0.13
CA VAL A 91 -14.68 -7.32 -1.33
C VAL A 91 -14.44 -8.61 -2.11
N MET A 92 -14.13 -9.71 -1.41
CA MET A 92 -13.93 -11.02 -2.04
C MET A 92 -15.17 -11.47 -2.83
N ARG A 93 -16.37 -11.28 -2.27
CA ARG A 93 -17.63 -11.72 -2.91
C ARG A 93 -18.08 -10.81 -4.05
N ASN A 94 -17.88 -9.49 -3.93
CA ASN A 94 -18.46 -8.53 -4.87
C ASN A 94 -17.45 -8.03 -5.92
N CYS A 95 -16.17 -7.94 -5.57
CA CYS A 95 -15.11 -7.44 -6.45
C CYS A 95 -14.17 -8.54 -6.92
N GLY A 96 -14.11 -9.66 -6.20
CA GLY A 96 -13.21 -10.78 -6.48
C GLY A 96 -11.84 -10.63 -5.80
N ARG A 97 -11.06 -11.72 -5.80
CA ARG A 97 -9.76 -11.78 -5.10
C ARG A 97 -8.75 -10.78 -5.63
N GLN A 98 -8.73 -10.53 -6.94
CA GLN A 98 -7.82 -9.61 -7.62
C GLN A 98 -7.95 -8.16 -7.11
N ALA A 99 -9.10 -7.81 -6.53
CA ALA A 99 -9.34 -6.52 -5.92
C ALA A 99 -8.76 -6.42 -4.49
N ILE A 100 -8.19 -7.49 -3.93
CA ILE A 100 -7.69 -7.52 -2.54
C ILE A 100 -6.17 -7.50 -2.54
N VAL A 101 -5.61 -6.43 -1.98
CA VAL A 101 -4.17 -6.27 -1.77
C VAL A 101 -3.87 -6.32 -0.28
N GLY A 102 -2.94 -7.18 0.13
CA GLY A 102 -2.47 -7.23 1.50
C GLY A 102 -1.40 -6.18 1.74
N LEU A 103 -1.30 -5.64 2.95
CA LEU A 103 -0.23 -4.73 3.34
C LEU A 103 0.35 -5.15 4.67
N ILE A 104 1.64 -5.50 4.63
CA ILE A 104 2.45 -5.87 5.79
C ILE A 104 3.44 -4.73 6.02
N PRO A 105 3.15 -3.82 6.96
CA PRO A 105 4.10 -2.81 7.35
C PRO A 105 5.16 -3.47 8.23
N PHE A 106 6.43 -3.27 7.90
CA PHE A 106 7.54 -3.82 8.66
C PHE A 106 8.56 -2.74 9.02
N LEU A 107 9.28 -2.99 10.11
CA LEU A 107 10.47 -2.25 10.47
C LEU A 107 11.61 -3.23 10.74
N VAL A 108 12.83 -2.73 10.59
CA VAL A 108 14.06 -3.42 10.96
C VAL A 108 14.68 -2.69 12.13
N ASP A 109 14.91 -3.40 13.23
CA ASP A 109 15.55 -2.82 14.41
C ASP A 109 17.08 -2.82 14.31
N ALA A 110 17.76 -2.25 15.31
CA ALA A 110 19.22 -2.19 15.37
C ALA A 110 19.90 -3.57 15.43
N ASN A 111 19.16 -4.63 15.78
CA ASN A 111 19.63 -6.01 15.81
C ASN A 111 19.30 -6.76 14.50
N LEU A 112 18.87 -6.05 13.45
CA LEU A 112 18.43 -6.60 12.17
C LEU A 112 17.22 -7.53 12.28
N SER A 113 16.44 -7.42 13.36
CA SER A 113 15.21 -8.18 13.54
C SER A 113 14.05 -7.48 12.85
N VAL A 114 13.22 -8.27 12.16
CA VAL A 114 12.06 -7.75 11.43
C VAL A 114 10.81 -7.86 12.30
N SER A 115 10.14 -6.73 12.47
CA SER A 115 8.85 -6.66 13.18
C SER A 115 7.77 -6.10 12.26
N THR A 116 6.53 -6.54 12.47
CA THR A 116 5.34 -6.01 11.80
C THR A 116 4.40 -5.37 12.81
N LEU A 117 3.52 -4.52 12.32
CA LEU A 117 2.48 -3.95 13.15
C LEU A 117 1.48 -5.03 13.59
N SER A 118 1.11 -5.03 14.87
CA SER A 118 0.17 -5.99 15.44
C SER A 118 -1.25 -5.78 14.90
N PRO A 119 -2.17 -6.76 15.07
CA PRO A 119 -3.54 -6.68 14.56
C PRO A 119 -4.36 -5.47 15.05
N ASN A 120 -4.02 -4.94 16.22
CA ASN A 120 -4.68 -3.78 16.81
C ASN A 120 -3.99 -2.44 16.46
N HIS A 121 -2.88 -2.49 15.71
CA HIS A 121 -2.09 -1.33 15.32
C HIS A 121 -1.49 -0.52 16.48
N LEU A 122 -1.34 -1.11 17.66
CA LEU A 122 -0.81 -0.42 18.84
C LEU A 122 0.65 -0.74 19.14
N GLU A 123 1.17 -1.85 18.63
CA GLU A 123 2.52 -2.32 18.94
C GLU A 123 3.14 -3.08 17.76
N PHE A 124 4.45 -3.23 17.79
CA PHE A 124 5.18 -4.06 16.84
C PHE A 124 5.44 -5.43 17.44
N THR A 125 5.22 -6.48 16.66
CA THR A 125 5.50 -7.87 17.01
C THR A 125 6.44 -8.48 15.97
N PRO A 126 7.20 -9.53 16.31
CA PRO A 126 8.06 -10.20 15.33
C PRO A 126 7.28 -10.63 14.08
N LEU A 127 7.82 -10.33 12.89
CA LEU A 127 7.25 -10.84 11.65
C LEU A 127 7.52 -12.34 11.56
N THR A 128 6.50 -13.11 11.21
CA THR A 128 6.58 -14.57 11.09
C THR A 128 6.12 -15.00 9.70
N LEU A 129 6.56 -16.18 9.27
CA LEU A 129 6.08 -16.77 8.01
C LEU A 129 4.57 -17.05 8.03
N GLU A 130 3.98 -17.26 9.20
CA GLU A 130 2.53 -17.45 9.35
C GLU A 130 1.77 -16.18 8.94
N HIS A 131 2.20 -15.00 9.41
CA HIS A 131 1.60 -13.72 9.00
C HIS A 131 1.59 -13.57 7.49
N VAL A 132 2.73 -13.89 6.87
CA VAL A 132 2.93 -13.72 5.44
C VAL A 132 2.12 -14.73 4.64
N THR A 133 2.13 -16.00 5.05
CA THR A 133 1.36 -17.06 4.39
C THR A 133 -0.13 -16.73 4.43
N LYS A 134 -0.64 -16.31 5.59
CA LYS A 134 -2.04 -15.86 5.73
C LYS A 134 -2.37 -14.70 4.79
N ALA A 135 -1.48 -13.72 4.65
CA ALA A 135 -1.68 -12.60 3.72
C ALA A 135 -1.78 -13.08 2.26
N TYR A 136 -0.87 -13.93 1.81
CA TYR A 136 -0.92 -14.46 0.45
C TYR A 136 -2.05 -15.46 0.21
N ASP A 137 -2.60 -16.11 1.23
CA ASP A 137 -3.77 -16.97 1.07
C ASP A 137 -5.04 -16.15 0.82
N LEU A 138 -5.13 -14.97 1.45
CA LEU A 138 -6.30 -14.09 1.41
C LEU A 138 -6.26 -13.07 0.27
N CYS A 139 -5.08 -12.59 -0.11
CA CYS A 139 -4.91 -11.48 -1.04
C CYS A 139 -4.44 -11.97 -2.41
N ASP A 140 -4.62 -11.16 -3.45
CA ASP A 140 -4.01 -11.42 -4.75
C ASP A 140 -2.52 -11.07 -4.72
N GLU A 141 -2.22 -9.86 -4.23
CA GLU A 141 -0.85 -9.35 -4.05
C GLU A 141 -0.63 -8.89 -2.60
N VAL A 142 0.63 -8.81 -2.18
CA VAL A 142 1.03 -8.37 -0.84
C VAL A 142 2.11 -7.29 -0.96
N ILE A 143 1.84 -6.15 -0.34
CA ILE A 143 2.77 -5.04 -0.19
C ILE A 143 3.60 -5.27 1.08
N PHE A 144 4.92 -5.31 0.94
CA PHE A 144 5.84 -5.13 2.07
C PHE A 144 6.22 -3.66 2.15
N GLN A 145 5.78 -3.01 3.22
CA GLN A 145 5.95 -1.58 3.44
C GLN A 145 7.02 -1.33 4.51
N ASP A 146 8.19 -0.84 4.10
CA ASP A 146 9.28 -0.48 5.00
C ASP A 146 9.00 0.89 5.63
N ILE A 147 8.48 0.88 6.85
CA ILE A 147 8.03 2.13 7.48
C ILE A 147 9.19 3.02 7.95
N MET A 148 10.38 2.43 8.13
CA MET A 148 11.57 3.17 8.58
C MET A 148 12.31 3.81 7.42
N ALA A 149 12.12 3.30 6.20
CA ALA A 149 12.72 3.83 4.98
C ALA A 149 11.93 5.00 4.37
N TYR A 150 10.73 5.32 4.86
CA TYR A 150 9.93 6.44 4.36
C TYR A 150 10.65 7.78 4.44
N GLY A 151 10.51 8.59 3.38
CA GLY A 151 11.16 9.90 3.28
C GLY A 151 12.68 9.83 3.06
N SER A 152 13.23 8.63 2.89
CA SER A 152 14.62 8.40 2.51
C SER A 152 14.71 7.79 1.10
N ARG A 153 15.92 7.63 0.56
CA ARG A 153 16.17 7.04 -0.76
C ARG A 153 17.17 5.89 -0.65
N ASP A 154 16.98 4.87 -1.47
CA ASP A 154 17.87 3.71 -1.61
C ASP A 154 18.21 3.02 -0.28
N CYS A 155 17.20 2.89 0.58
CA CYS A 155 17.36 2.38 1.95
C CYS A 155 16.31 1.33 2.33
N PHE A 156 15.57 0.79 1.35
CA PHE A 156 14.65 -0.33 1.62
C PHE A 156 15.44 -1.55 2.08
N HIS A 157 15.03 -2.15 3.19
CA HIS A 157 15.72 -3.27 3.84
C HIS A 157 15.41 -4.62 3.18
N ILE A 158 15.78 -4.77 1.90
CA ILE A 158 15.47 -5.97 1.10
C ILE A 158 16.08 -7.25 1.70
N ASP A 159 17.30 -7.18 2.21
CA ASP A 159 18.02 -8.36 2.71
C ASP A 159 17.28 -8.97 3.90
N GLN A 160 16.72 -8.11 4.77
CA GLN A 160 15.99 -8.53 5.95
C GLN A 160 14.60 -9.05 5.61
N ILE A 161 13.92 -8.49 4.60
CA ILE A 161 12.57 -8.94 4.23
C ILE A 161 12.58 -10.12 3.24
N SER A 162 13.66 -10.34 2.50
CA SER A 162 13.76 -11.40 1.49
C SER A 162 13.38 -12.81 1.98
N PRO A 163 13.67 -13.25 3.23
CA PRO A 163 13.24 -14.57 3.71
C PRO A 163 11.72 -14.71 3.85
N PHE A 164 11.00 -13.59 3.87
CA PHE A 164 9.55 -13.52 3.96
C PHE A 164 8.90 -13.38 2.57
N VAL A 165 9.64 -13.10 1.50
CA VAL A 165 9.07 -12.97 0.16
C VAL A 165 8.84 -14.34 -0.47
N LEU A 166 7.70 -14.95 -0.16
CA LEU A 166 7.35 -16.32 -0.60
C LEU A 166 6.97 -16.40 -2.08
N TRP A 167 6.29 -15.37 -2.62
CA TRP A 167 5.86 -15.31 -4.02
C TRP A 167 6.23 -13.94 -4.62
N PRO A 168 7.47 -13.76 -5.13
CA PRO A 168 7.92 -12.49 -5.69
C PRO A 168 6.93 -11.91 -6.72
N ASN A 169 6.42 -12.73 -7.62
CA ASN A 169 5.47 -12.32 -8.67
C ASN A 169 4.09 -11.87 -8.16
N ARG A 170 3.87 -11.89 -6.84
CA ARG A 170 2.67 -11.37 -6.15
C ARG A 170 3.06 -10.37 -5.06
N THR A 171 4.29 -9.89 -5.08
CA THR A 171 4.88 -9.00 -4.08
C THR A 171 5.05 -7.61 -4.64
N ILE A 172 4.64 -6.63 -3.86
CA ILE A 172 4.88 -5.23 -4.10
C ILE A 172 5.83 -4.73 -3.00
N LEU A 173 6.86 -3.99 -3.36
CA LEU A 173 7.75 -3.35 -2.38
C LEU A 173 7.43 -1.87 -2.28
N ASN A 174 7.42 -1.32 -1.06
CA ASN A 174 7.14 0.09 -0.81
C ASN A 174 7.98 0.63 0.36
N GLY A 175 8.42 1.90 0.27
CA GLY A 175 9.15 2.62 1.32
C GLY A 175 10.65 2.79 1.00
N GLY A 176 11.08 4.04 0.77
CA GLY A 176 12.52 4.37 0.63
C GLY A 176 13.27 3.72 -0.53
N ILE A 177 12.54 3.24 -1.55
CA ILE A 177 13.09 2.69 -2.80
C ILE A 177 13.50 3.87 -3.70
N GLY A 178 14.78 3.91 -4.05
CA GLY A 178 15.31 4.87 -5.03
C GLY A 178 15.64 4.21 -6.37
N ALA A 179 16.26 5.00 -7.26
CA ALA A 179 16.56 4.57 -8.62
C ALA A 179 17.59 3.42 -8.67
N ASP A 180 18.54 3.40 -7.74
CA ASP A 180 19.62 2.42 -7.71
C ASP A 180 19.08 1.04 -7.28
N GLN A 181 18.09 1.02 -6.39
CA GLN A 181 17.43 -0.19 -5.95
C GLN A 181 16.36 -0.70 -6.91
N ALA A 182 15.63 0.20 -7.59
CA ALA A 182 14.43 -0.15 -8.35
C ALA A 182 14.68 -1.25 -9.40
N GLN A 183 15.69 -1.08 -10.26
CA GLN A 183 15.98 -2.08 -11.30
C GLN A 183 16.40 -3.42 -10.69
N SER A 184 17.19 -3.39 -9.62
CA SER A 184 17.65 -4.58 -8.92
C SER A 184 16.48 -5.36 -8.32
N PHE A 185 15.50 -4.66 -7.74
CA PHE A 185 14.32 -5.29 -7.16
C PHE A 185 13.39 -5.86 -8.22
N MET A 186 13.18 -5.17 -9.35
CA MET A 186 12.43 -5.72 -10.48
C MET A 186 13.06 -7.01 -11.02
N ASN A 187 14.40 -7.10 -11.03
CA ASN A 187 15.10 -8.32 -11.44
C ASN A 187 14.91 -9.51 -10.47
N LEU A 188 14.46 -9.27 -9.23
CA LEU A 188 14.05 -10.34 -8.30
C LEU A 188 12.69 -10.95 -8.67
N GLY A 189 12.02 -10.42 -9.69
CA GLY A 189 10.71 -10.89 -10.13
C GLY A 189 9.57 -10.44 -9.24
N VAL A 190 9.74 -9.33 -8.51
CA VAL A 190 8.63 -8.69 -7.78
C VAL A 190 7.55 -8.22 -8.76
N ALA A 191 6.29 -8.21 -8.34
CA ALA A 191 5.18 -7.79 -9.19
C ALA A 191 5.25 -6.29 -9.52
N ALA A 192 5.53 -5.47 -8.51
CA ALA A 192 5.65 -4.03 -8.68
C ALA A 192 6.48 -3.36 -7.58
N LEU A 193 6.81 -2.08 -7.80
CA LEU A 193 7.38 -1.19 -6.80
C LEU A 193 6.43 0.00 -6.65
N TYR A 194 6.00 0.28 -5.43
CA TYR A 194 5.30 1.52 -5.14
C TYR A 194 6.29 2.55 -4.63
N LEU A 195 6.37 3.66 -5.34
CA LEU A 195 7.29 4.75 -5.07
C LEU A 195 6.55 5.93 -4.43
N ASP A 196 7.15 6.51 -3.40
CA ASP A 196 6.60 7.70 -2.75
C ASP A 196 7.00 8.97 -3.50
N ASN A 197 6.33 10.08 -3.20
CA ASN A 197 6.56 11.39 -3.87
C ASN A 197 8.04 11.80 -3.94
N LEU A 198 8.85 11.48 -2.92
CA LEU A 198 10.26 11.83 -2.90
C LEU A 198 11.06 11.19 -4.05
N ALA A 199 10.66 10.01 -4.52
CA ALA A 199 11.30 9.34 -5.64
C ALA A 199 11.10 10.10 -6.97
N PHE A 200 9.96 10.77 -7.15
CA PHE A 200 9.63 11.53 -8.36
C PHE A 200 10.28 12.92 -8.41
N HIS A 201 10.80 13.43 -7.29
CA HIS A 201 11.45 14.74 -7.21
C HIS A 201 12.97 14.72 -7.48
N SER A 202 13.51 13.62 -8.03
CA SER A 202 14.96 13.39 -8.14
C SER A 202 15.68 14.01 -9.33
N ASP A 203 14.98 14.44 -10.39
CA ASP A 203 15.64 14.85 -11.65
C ASP A 203 15.39 16.32 -12.04
N ARG A 204 15.47 17.23 -11.08
CA ARG A 204 15.64 18.66 -11.39
C ARG A 204 16.82 19.21 -10.62
N ASN A 205 18.00 19.13 -11.25
CA ASN A 205 19.01 20.16 -11.06
C ASN A 205 18.34 21.51 -11.37
N CYS A 206 17.95 22.25 -10.32
CA CYS A 206 17.80 23.69 -10.42
C CYS A 206 19.18 24.34 -10.38
#